data_AF-A0A3C0EH44-F1
#
_entry.id   AF-A0A3C0EH44-F1
#
_cell.length_a   1.000
_cell.length_b   1.000
_cell.length_c   1.000
_cell.angle_alpha   90.00
_cell.angle_beta   90.00
_cell.angle_gamma   90.00
#
_symmetry.space_group_name_H-M   'P 1'
#
loop_
_entity.id
_entity.type
_entity.pdbx_description
1 polymer ?
#
loop_
_entity_poly.entity_id
_entity_poly.type
_entity_poly.pdbx_seq_one_letter_code
_entity_poly.pdbx_strand_id
1 'polypeptide(L)'
;TSQNHGFAVDIDSLKKVGGEPTHINLNDQTLEGFRHTSEPIFAVQYHPEAAPGPHDSRYLFDCFVSMIETGQSPSGQQMDDAQRLRNDVTKMLEV
;
A
#
# COMPACT_ATOMS: atom_id res chain seq x y z
N THR A 1 -6.82 1.73 -8.40
CA THR A 1 -7.15 2.20 -7.04
C THR A 1 -8.45 3.00 -7.07
N SER A 2 -9.02 3.29 -5.91
CA SER A 2 -10.16 4.23 -5.72
C SER A 2 -9.73 5.33 -4.75
N GLN A 3 -9.87 6.59 -5.15
CA GLN A 3 -9.36 7.76 -4.41
C GLN A 3 -10.44 8.83 -4.27
N ASN A 4 -10.47 9.50 -3.11
CA ASN A 4 -11.35 10.63 -2.84
C ASN A 4 -10.76 11.53 -1.73
N HIS A 5 -9.61 12.15 -1.99
CA HIS A 5 -8.94 13.06 -1.06
C HIS A 5 -8.49 14.34 -1.78
N GLY A 6 -8.43 15.46 -1.04
CA GLY A 6 -8.01 16.77 -1.56
C GLY A 6 -6.72 17.32 -0.95
N PHE A 7 -6.11 16.57 -0.04
CA PHE A 7 -4.80 16.86 0.57
C PHE A 7 -3.88 15.67 0.33
N ALA A 8 -2.57 15.93 0.28
CA ALA A 8 -1.55 14.90 0.13
C ALA A 8 -0.42 15.15 1.14
N VAL A 9 0.27 14.07 1.52
CA VAL A 9 1.42 14.14 2.43
C VAL A 9 2.66 14.58 1.66
N ASP A 10 3.40 15.53 2.23
CA ASP A 10 4.71 15.95 1.71
C ASP A 10 5.79 14.89 2.00
N ILE A 11 6.45 14.38 0.95
CA ILE A 11 7.43 13.29 1.03
C ILE A 11 8.64 13.67 1.88
N ASP A 12 9.10 14.91 1.80
CA ASP A 12 10.28 15.35 2.54
C ASP A 12 9.98 15.51 4.04
N SER A 13 8.76 15.92 4.39
CA SER A 13 8.27 15.93 5.77
C SER A 13 8.16 14.52 6.35
N LEU A 14 7.67 13.56 5.56
CA LEU A 14 7.55 12.15 5.94
C LEU A 14 8.90 11.52 6.27
N LYS A 15 9.91 11.73 5.41
CA LYS A 15 11.25 11.15 5.60
C LYS A 15 11.91 11.61 6.89
N LYS A 16 11.64 12.85 7.34
CA LYS A 16 12.18 13.39 8.60
C LYS A 16 11.68 12.65 9.83
N VAL A 17 10.54 11.96 9.74
CA VAL A 17 9.93 11.21 10.84
C VAL A 17 10.06 9.70 10.66
N GLY A 18 11.06 9.23 9.89
CA GLY A 18 11.33 7.79 9.72
C GLY A 18 10.37 7.08 8.75
N GLY A 19 9.61 7.83 7.96
CA GLY A 19 8.73 7.28 6.93
C GLY A 19 9.47 7.04 5.60
N GLU A 20 9.17 5.92 4.97
CA GLU A 20 9.67 5.53 3.65
C GLU A 20 8.49 5.40 2.66
N PRO A 21 8.50 6.14 1.54
CA PRO A 21 7.48 6.00 0.50
C PRO A 21 7.40 4.57 -0.04
N THR A 22 6.18 4.06 -0.21
CA THR A 22 5.93 2.74 -0.83
C THR A 22 5.14 2.85 -2.12
N HIS A 23 4.25 3.83 -2.24
CA HIS A 23 3.44 4.06 -3.44
C HIS A 23 3.51 5.52 -3.86
N ILE A 24 3.66 5.74 -5.16
CA ILE A 24 3.68 7.06 -5.79
C ILE A 24 2.62 7.09 -6.88
N ASN A 25 1.86 8.18 -6.93
CA ASN A 25 0.87 8.39 -7.98
C ASN A 25 1.58 8.55 -9.33
N LEU A 26 1.19 7.73 -10.32
CA LEU A 26 1.82 7.76 -11.64
C LEU A 26 1.53 9.04 -12.43
N ASN A 27 0.41 9.72 -12.15
CA ASN A 27 0.00 10.90 -12.92
C ASN A 27 0.69 12.18 -12.44
N ASP A 28 0.82 12.37 -11.12
CA ASP A 28 1.25 13.64 -10.53
C ASP A 28 2.38 13.52 -9.50
N GLN A 29 2.90 12.31 -9.26
CA GLN A 29 4.01 12.03 -8.35
C GLN A 29 3.73 12.34 -6.87
N THR A 30 2.46 12.48 -6.48
CA THR A 30 2.07 12.60 -5.07
C THR A 30 2.27 11.28 -4.32
N LEU A 31 2.45 11.36 -3.00
CA LEU A 31 2.59 10.18 -2.15
C LEU A 31 1.25 9.45 -2.02
N GLU A 32 1.25 8.14 -2.30
CA GLU A 32 0.06 7.29 -2.22
C GLU A 32 0.15 6.22 -1.13
N GLY A 33 1.31 6.09 -0.49
CA GLY A 33 1.51 5.16 0.61
C GLY A 33 2.92 5.20 1.16
N PHE A 34 3.07 4.81 2.42
CA PHE A 34 4.35 4.77 3.12
C PHE A 34 4.39 3.66 4.16
N ARG A 35 5.59 3.35 4.65
CA ARG A 35 5.82 2.58 5.88
C ARG A 35 6.72 3.35 6.85
N HIS A 36 6.70 3.00 8.12
CA HIS A 36 7.75 3.41 9.06
C HIS A 36 8.89 2.39 9.06
N THR A 37 10.14 2.85 9.13
CA THR A 37 11.31 1.97 9.03
C THR A 37 11.59 1.14 10.29
N SER A 38 11.12 1.60 11.46
CA SER A 38 11.40 0.94 12.75
C SER A 38 10.16 0.54 13.54
N GLU A 39 8.96 0.87 13.06
CA GLU A 39 7.70 0.58 13.75
C GLU A 39 6.77 -0.17 12.80
N PRO A 40 5.86 -1.03 13.32
CA PRO A 40 4.87 -1.76 12.54
C PRO A 40 3.75 -0.81 12.07
N ILE A 41 4.12 0.11 11.18
CA ILE A 41 3.23 1.13 10.63
C ILE A 41 3.40 1.12 9.11
N PHE A 42 2.28 1.03 8.41
CA PHE A 42 2.16 1.46 7.02
C PHE A 42 0.78 2.08 6.79
N ALA A 43 0.67 2.90 5.76
CA ALA A 43 -0.58 3.51 5.35
C ALA A 43 -0.62 3.70 3.83
N VAL A 44 -1.82 3.83 3.30
CA VAL A 44 -2.10 4.18 1.91
C VAL A 44 -3.09 5.33 1.85
N GLN A 45 -2.99 6.13 0.79
CA GLN A 45 -3.80 7.33 0.59
C GLN A 45 -5.14 7.02 -0.12
N TYR A 46 -5.18 5.93 -0.87
CA TYR A 46 -6.37 5.40 -1.54
C TYR A 46 -7.15 4.43 -0.65
N HIS A 47 -8.35 4.04 -1.10
CA HIS A 47 -9.27 3.15 -0.41
C HIS A 47 -9.06 1.68 -0.84
N PRO A 48 -8.35 0.83 -0.06
CA PRO A 48 -8.09 -0.56 -0.42
C PRO A 48 -9.34 -1.47 -0.37
N GLU A 49 -10.35 -1.08 0.41
CA GLU A 49 -11.66 -1.72 0.51
C GLU A 49 -12.51 -1.53 -0.75
N ALA A 50 -12.28 -0.44 -1.47
CA ALA A 50 -13.06 0.04 -2.61
C ALA A 50 -14.55 0.29 -2.28
N ALA A 51 -15.46 -0.04 -3.20
CA ALA A 51 -16.91 0.17 -3.10
C ALA A 51 -17.39 1.65 -3.20
N PRO A 52 -17.38 2.25 -4.41
CA PRO A 52 -17.06 1.67 -5.72
C PRO A 52 -15.55 1.66 -6.03
N GLY A 53 -15.11 0.83 -6.97
CA GLY A 53 -13.72 0.81 -7.46
C GLY A 53 -13.14 -0.59 -7.67
N PRO A 54 -11.92 -0.70 -8.24
CA PRO A 54 -11.24 -1.98 -8.45
C PRO A 54 -10.79 -2.60 -7.12
N HIS A 55 -10.73 -3.93 -7.07
CA HIS A 55 -10.35 -4.68 -5.87
C HIS A 55 -8.86 -5.05 -5.80
N ASP A 56 -8.03 -4.47 -6.66
CA ASP A 56 -6.62 -4.83 -6.86
C ASP A 56 -5.78 -4.59 -5.61
N SER A 57 -6.16 -3.62 -4.77
CA SER A 57 -5.45 -3.22 -3.55
C SER A 57 -5.80 -4.02 -2.29
N ARG A 58 -6.64 -5.06 -2.38
CA ARG A 58 -7.05 -5.86 -1.21
C ARG A 58 -5.90 -6.62 -0.54
N TYR A 59 -4.79 -6.86 -1.25
CA TYR A 59 -3.60 -7.52 -0.69
C TYR A 59 -3.03 -6.79 0.55
N LEU A 60 -3.31 -5.48 0.68
CA LEU A 60 -2.86 -4.68 1.83
C LEU A 60 -3.48 -5.14 3.15
N PHE A 61 -4.67 -5.77 3.12
CA PHE A 61 -5.25 -6.39 4.32
C PHE A 61 -4.44 -7.62 4.77
N ASP A 62 -3.94 -8.42 3.83
CA ASP A 62 -3.07 -9.56 4.14
C ASP A 62 -1.73 -9.07 4.71
N CYS A 63 -1.17 -8.00 4.14
CA CYS A 63 0.01 -7.32 4.67
C CYS A 63 -0.22 -6.79 6.10
N PHE A 64 -1.41 -6.25 6.39
CA PHE A 64 -1.78 -5.77 7.72
C PHE A 64 -1.85 -6.91 8.75
N VAL A 65 -2.48 -8.03 8.40
CA VAL A 65 -2.53 -9.22 9.28
C VAL A 65 -1.12 -9.75 9.55
N SER A 66 -0.28 -9.87 8.52
CA SER A 66 1.11 -10.31 8.68
C SER A 66 1.93 -9.36 9.57
N MET A 67 1.70 -8.05 9.47
CA MET A 67 2.35 -7.07 10.34
C MET A 67 1.93 -7.22 11.81
N ILE A 68 0.67 -7.53 12.10
CA ILE A 68 0.20 -7.83 13.46
C ILE A 68 0.92 -9.05 14.03
N GLU A 69 1.11 -10.10 13.21
CA GLU A 69 1.76 -11.34 13.63
C GLU A 69 3.27 -11.17 13.85
N THR A 70 3.94 -10.43 12.96
CA THR A 70 5.41 -10.30 12.96
C THR A 70 5.93 -9.11 13.76
N GLY A 71 5.09 -8.11 14.01
CA GLY A 71 5.50 -6.83 14.58
C GLY A 71 6.41 -6.01 13.64
N GLN A 72 6.43 -6.33 12.34
CA GLN A 72 7.28 -5.68 11.35
C GLN A 72 6.46 -5.08 10.22
N SER A 73 6.76 -3.83 9.85
CA SER A 73 6.12 -3.20 8.69
C SER A 73 6.58 -3.87 7.39
N PRO A 74 5.66 -4.13 6.44
CA PRO A 74 6.03 -4.68 5.15
C PRO A 74 6.86 -3.67 4.36
N SER A 75 7.97 -4.14 3.78
CA SER A 75 8.75 -3.38 2.80
C SER A 75 7.95 -3.12 1.52
N GLY A 76 8.36 -2.11 0.73
CA GLY A 76 7.74 -1.86 -0.57
C GLY A 76 7.82 -3.07 -1.51
N GLN A 77 8.91 -3.84 -1.45
CA GLN A 77 9.04 -5.07 -2.25
C GLN A 77 8.04 -6.15 -1.82
N GLN A 78 7.86 -6.35 -0.51
CA GLN A 78 6.87 -7.32 -0.01
C GLN A 78 5.43 -6.94 -0.40
N MET A 79 5.12 -5.64 -0.47
CA MET A 79 3.84 -5.15 -0.97
C MET A 79 3.67 -5.43 -2.47
N ASP A 80 4.69 -5.14 -3.30
CA ASP A 80 4.67 -5.44 -4.75
C ASP A 80 4.50 -6.94 -5.00
N ASP A 81 5.24 -7.78 -4.26
CA ASP A 81 5.17 -9.24 -4.38
C ASP A 81 3.77 -9.76 -4.00
N ALA A 82 3.18 -9.26 -2.92
CA ALA A 82 1.83 -9.61 -2.49
C ALA A 82 0.77 -9.23 -3.54
N GLN A 83 0.92 -8.04 -4.15
CA GLN A 83 0.05 -7.59 -5.23
C GLN A 83 0.15 -8.50 -6.46
N ARG A 84 1.37 -8.85 -6.89
CA ARG A 84 1.61 -9.74 -8.04
C ARG A 84 1.04 -11.13 -7.82
N LEU A 85 1.30 -11.72 -6.66
CA LEU A 85 0.79 -13.05 -6.30
C LEU A 85 -0.75 -13.09 -6.43
N ARG A 86 -1.44 -12.06 -5.95
CA ARG A 86 -2.90 -11.97 -6.05
C ARG A 86 -3.39 -11.86 -7.50
N ASN A 87 -2.68 -11.11 -8.33
CA ASN A 87 -3.01 -10.96 -9.75
C ASN A 87 -2.81 -12.27 -10.53
N ASP A 88 -1.78 -13.05 -10.19
CA ASP A 88 -1.49 -14.33 -10.84
C ASP A 88 -2.48 -15.43 -10.42
N VAL A 89 -2.86 -15.47 -9.13
CA VAL A 89 -3.90 -16.40 -8.64
C VAL A 89 -5.26 -16.12 -9.29
N THR A 90 -5.59 -14.84 -9.52
CA THR A 90 -6.85 -14.47 -10.18
C THR A 90 -6.87 -14.94 -11.64
N LYS A 91 -5.74 -14.88 -12.36
CA LYS A 91 -5.62 -15.44 -13.72
C LYS A 91 -5.71 -16.96 -13.77
N MET A 92 -5.29 -17.67 -12.73
CA MET A 92 -5.37 -19.14 -12.68
C MET A 92 -6.79 -19.69 -12.47
N LEU A 93 -7.73 -18.87 -11.98
CA LEU A 93 -9.12 -19.27 -11.73
C LEU A 93 -10.09 -18.92 -12.87
N GLU A 94 -9.62 -18.21 -13.91
CA GLU A 94 -10.44 -17.80 -15.07
C GLU A 94 -10.25 -18.70 -16.31
N VAL A 95 -9.83 -19.96 -16.14
CA VAL A 95 -9.73 -20.97 -17.22
C VAL A 95 -10.66 -22.15 -16.97
#